data_AF-T0RLZ3-F1
#
_entry.id   AF-T0RLZ3-F1
#
_cell.length_a   1.000
_cell.length_b   1.000
_cell.length_c   1.000
_cell.angle_alpha   90.00
_cell.angle_beta   90.00
_cell.angle_gamma   90.00
#
_symmetry.space_group_name_H-M   'P 1'
#
loop_
_entity.id
_entity.type
_entity.pdbx_description
1 polymer ?
#
loop_
_entity_poly.entity_id
_entity_poly.type
_entity_poly.pdbx_seq_one_letter_code
_entity_poly.pdbx_strand_id
1 'polypeptide(L)'
;MRNVFTFFGVTLTLYSCDNSKMYRPTFMANSCIKEINRSYASIDTSPISIYKLDEIKKFEDDSPKLKVSFWHNNSWFYQGVKNFDHFDNTKLFKYESVDCPDGSDKNIGITDRLKKIDI
;
A
#
# COMPACT_ATOMS: atom_id res chain seq x y z
N MET A 1 -22.74 -65.04 25.21
CA MET A 1 -22.21 -63.84 25.89
C MET A 1 -21.33 -63.07 24.92
N ARG A 2 -21.59 -61.76 24.79
CA ARG A 2 -20.80 -60.65 24.23
C ARG A 2 -19.96 -60.87 22.96
N ASN A 3 -20.48 -60.27 21.88
CA ASN A 3 -19.77 -59.74 20.71
C ASN A 3 -18.65 -58.78 21.12
N VAL A 4 -17.47 -58.87 20.51
CA VAL A 4 -16.56 -57.73 20.35
C VAL A 4 -15.77 -57.91 19.04
N PHE A 5 -16.26 -57.33 17.94
CA PHE A 5 -15.45 -57.05 16.76
C PHE A 5 -15.00 -55.59 16.85
N THR A 6 -13.77 -55.38 17.28
CA THR A 6 -13.16 -54.05 17.42
C THR A 6 -12.67 -53.60 16.06
N PHE A 7 -13.49 -52.84 15.32
CA PHE A 7 -13.04 -52.11 14.13
C PHE A 7 -12.27 -50.87 14.57
N PHE A 8 -10.96 -50.87 14.39
CA PHE A 8 -10.10 -49.71 14.63
C PHE A 8 -10.24 -48.74 13.43
N GLY A 9 -11.21 -47.83 13.52
CA GLY A 9 -11.40 -46.76 12.55
C GLY A 9 -10.32 -45.70 12.71
N VAL A 10 -9.27 -45.77 11.89
CA VAL A 10 -8.26 -44.72 11.79
C VAL A 10 -8.86 -43.55 10.99
N THR A 11 -9.47 -42.61 11.69
CA THR A 11 -9.88 -41.32 11.14
C THR A 11 -8.63 -40.47 10.87
N LEU A 12 -8.15 -40.48 9.63
CA LEU A 12 -7.23 -39.48 9.09
C LEU A 12 -7.95 -38.12 9.06
N THR A 13 -7.79 -37.32 10.11
CA THR A 13 -8.12 -35.90 10.06
C THR A 13 -7.06 -35.20 9.24
N LEU A 14 -7.32 -35.04 7.93
CA LEU A 14 -6.62 -34.06 7.11
C LEU A 14 -7.01 -32.68 7.64
N TYR A 15 -6.20 -32.14 8.53
CA TYR A 15 -6.22 -30.72 8.86
C TYR A 15 -5.79 -29.97 7.60
N SER A 16 -6.75 -29.64 6.74
CA SER A 16 -6.57 -28.65 5.70
C SER A 16 -6.32 -27.32 6.40
N CYS A 17 -5.05 -26.98 6.58
CA CYS A 17 -4.64 -25.65 7.01
C CYS A 17 -4.94 -24.71 5.84
N ASP A 18 -6.06 -24.01 5.90
CA ASP A 18 -6.42 -22.97 4.94
C ASP A 18 -5.46 -21.78 5.15
N ASN A 19 -4.29 -21.86 4.52
CA ASN A 19 -3.31 -20.78 4.45
C ASN A 19 -3.71 -19.74 3.41
N SER A 20 -5.01 -19.42 3.30
CA SER A 20 -5.45 -18.25 2.55
C SER A 20 -4.88 -17.01 3.23
N LYS A 21 -3.70 -16.58 2.76
CA LYS A 21 -3.12 -15.29 3.11
C LYS A 21 -4.17 -14.24 2.78
N MET A 22 -4.81 -13.71 3.82
CA MET A 22 -5.78 -12.64 3.67
C MET A 22 -5.00 -11.37 3.35
N TYR A 23 -4.82 -11.09 2.05
CA TYR A 23 -4.22 -9.84 1.58
C TYR A 23 -5.17 -8.69 1.89
N ARG A 24 -4.94 -7.97 2.99
CA ARG A 24 -5.65 -6.74 3.32
C ARG A 24 -4.81 -5.56 2.85
N PRO A 25 -5.24 -4.82 1.81
CA PRO A 25 -4.49 -3.66 1.38
C PRO A 25 -4.51 -2.60 2.47
N THR A 26 -3.35 -2.01 2.76
CA THR A 26 -3.29 -0.78 3.55
C THR A 26 -3.97 0.39 2.81
N PHE A 27 -3.95 0.36 1.46
CA PHE A 27 -4.51 1.40 0.59
C PHE A 27 -5.24 0.81 -0.62
N MET A 28 -6.34 1.45 -1.02
CA MET A 28 -7.20 0.97 -2.12
C MET A 28 -6.65 1.36 -3.50
N ALA A 29 -7.05 0.63 -4.55
CA ALA A 29 -6.84 1.09 -5.93
C ALA A 29 -7.53 2.44 -6.18
N ASN A 30 -7.05 3.16 -7.19
CA ASN A 30 -7.43 4.54 -7.53
C ASN A 30 -7.23 5.55 -6.39
N SER A 31 -6.30 5.29 -5.47
CA SER A 31 -5.94 6.23 -4.41
C SER A 31 -4.53 6.78 -4.59
N CYS A 32 -4.25 7.92 -3.96
CA CYS A 32 -2.92 8.47 -3.86
C CYS A 32 -2.40 8.41 -2.43
N ILE A 33 -1.09 8.24 -2.33
CA ILE A 33 -0.36 8.16 -1.07
C ILE A 33 0.89 9.03 -1.15
N LYS A 34 1.25 9.65 -0.02
CA LYS A 34 2.54 10.30 0.15
C LYS A 34 3.47 9.41 0.95
N GLU A 35 4.72 9.34 0.53
CA GLU A 35 5.81 8.77 1.31
C GLU A 35 6.41 9.85 2.21
N ILE A 36 6.55 9.50 3.49
CA ILE A 36 7.13 10.35 4.52
C ILE A 36 8.34 9.62 5.07
N ASN A 37 9.53 10.19 4.89
CA ASN A 37 10.73 9.69 5.54
C ASN A 37 10.69 10.03 7.03
N ARG A 38 10.60 9.02 7.89
CA ARG A 38 10.48 9.16 9.34
C ARG A 38 11.71 9.83 9.97
N SER A 39 12.89 9.64 9.39
CA SER A 39 14.13 10.26 9.87
C SER A 39 14.19 11.76 9.60
N TYR A 40 13.41 12.26 8.63
CA TYR A 40 13.38 13.66 8.22
C TYR A 40 11.97 14.26 8.30
N ALA A 41 11.05 13.60 9.01
CA ALA A 41 9.64 14.00 9.05
C ALA A 41 9.42 15.40 9.69
N SER A 42 10.36 15.84 10.53
CA SER A 42 10.35 17.19 11.13
C SER A 42 10.91 18.29 10.21
N ILE A 43 11.42 17.92 9.03
CA ILE A 43 12.02 18.86 8.08
C ILE A 43 11.00 19.10 6.96
N ASP A 44 10.37 20.27 6.97
CA ASP A 44 9.36 20.70 5.99
C ASP A 44 9.83 20.66 4.52
N THR A 45 11.14 20.55 4.28
CA THR A 45 11.77 20.51 2.95
C THR A 45 12.18 19.12 2.49
N SER A 46 11.88 18.06 3.25
CA SER A 46 12.18 16.69 2.81
C SER A 46 11.42 16.41 1.51
N PRO A 47 12.07 15.81 0.48
CA PRO A 47 11.39 15.46 -0.76
C PRO A 47 10.24 14.50 -0.46
N ILE A 48 9.01 14.97 -0.68
CA ILE A 48 7.80 14.15 -0.55
C ILE A 48 7.55 13.51 -1.92
N SER A 49 7.54 12.18 -1.94
CA SER A 49 7.18 11.43 -3.14
C SER A 49 5.69 11.06 -3.04
N ILE A 50 4.90 11.46 -4.03
CA ILE A 50 3.48 11.08 -4.11
C ILE A 50 3.35 9.95 -5.14
N TYR A 51 2.64 8.90 -4.77
CA TYR A 51 2.36 7.75 -5.60
C TYR A 51 0.86 7.62 -5.82
N LYS A 52 0.48 7.12 -7.00
CA LYS A 52 -0.88 6.72 -7.36
C LYS A 52 -0.94 5.21 -7.49
N LEU A 53 -1.88 4.60 -6.80
CA LEU A 53 -2.17 3.16 -6.87
C LEU A 53 -3.21 2.96 -7.97
N ASP A 54 -2.76 2.83 -9.21
CA ASP A 54 -3.66 2.82 -10.37
C ASP A 54 -4.61 1.62 -10.37
N GLU A 55 -4.11 0.44 -10.01
CA GLU A 55 -4.90 -0.79 -10.12
C GLU A 55 -4.31 -1.90 -9.25
N ILE A 56 -5.18 -2.76 -8.73
CA ILE A 56 -4.80 -4.04 -8.12
C ILE A 56 -5.11 -5.13 -9.15
N LYS A 57 -4.08 -5.84 -9.63
CA LYS A 57 -4.25 -6.98 -10.55
C LYS A 57 -3.72 -8.25 -9.92
N LYS A 58 -4.38 -9.37 -10.21
CA LYS A 58 -3.79 -10.70 -10.02
C LYS A 58 -2.89 -11.02 -11.21
N PHE A 59 -1.70 -11.54 -10.94
CA PHE A 59 -0.76 -11.98 -11.96
C PHE A 59 -0.74 -13.51 -12.05
N GLU A 60 0.08 -14.07 -12.94
CA GLU A 60 0.14 -15.51 -13.24
C GLU A 60 0.36 -16.42 -12.01
N ASP A 61 0.89 -15.87 -10.92
CA ASP A 61 1.14 -16.52 -9.63
C ASP A 61 -0.03 -16.36 -8.63
N ASP A 62 -1.19 -15.88 -9.09
CA ASP A 62 -2.38 -15.51 -8.28
C ASP A 62 -2.11 -14.48 -7.17
N SER A 63 -0.91 -13.91 -7.12
CA SER A 63 -0.56 -12.88 -6.15
C SER A 63 -1.11 -11.54 -6.60
N PRO A 64 -1.77 -10.77 -5.70
CA PRO A 64 -2.15 -9.40 -6.01
C PRO A 64 -0.88 -8.56 -6.17
N LYS A 65 -0.82 -7.75 -7.22
CA LYS A 65 0.23 -6.75 -7.42
C LYS A 65 -0.40 -5.40 -7.76
N LEU A 66 0.27 -4.34 -7.36
CA LEU A 66 -0.16 -2.96 -7.51
C LEU A 66 0.50 -2.34 -8.73
N LYS A 67 -0.28 -1.74 -9.62
CA LYS A 67 0.27 -0.81 -10.60
C LYS A 67 0.46 0.55 -9.95
N VAL A 68 1.63 1.12 -10.14
CA VAL A 68 2.04 2.33 -9.46
C VAL A 68 2.52 3.37 -10.46
N SER A 69 2.05 4.59 -10.28
CA SER A 69 2.61 5.80 -10.89
C SER A 69 3.12 6.74 -9.81
N PHE A 70 4.10 7.58 -10.13
CA PHE A 70 4.60 8.61 -9.22
C PHE A 70 4.37 10.00 -9.81
N TRP A 71 4.15 10.97 -8.93
CA TRP A 71 3.97 12.36 -9.31
C TRP A 71 5.32 13.08 -9.38
N HIS A 72 5.59 13.73 -10.50
CA HIS A 72 6.78 14.56 -10.69
C HIS A 72 6.49 15.66 -11.71
N ASN A 73 7.02 16.87 -11.53
CA ASN A 73 6.89 17.98 -12.47
C ASN A 73 5.47 18.16 -13.07
N ASN A 74 4.45 18.16 -12.21
CA ASN A 74 3.04 18.29 -12.59
C ASN A 74 2.54 17.19 -13.54
N SER A 75 3.09 15.98 -13.48
CA SER A 75 2.69 14.85 -14.32
C SER A 75 2.83 13.52 -13.60
N TRP A 76 2.00 12.56 -14.00
CA TRP A 76 2.07 11.18 -13.54
C TRP A 76 3.00 10.38 -14.43
N PHE A 77 3.96 9.68 -13.81
CA PHE A 77 4.89 8.81 -14.49
C PHE A 77 4.70 7.38 -14.00
N TYR A 78 4.46 6.45 -14.92
CA TYR A 78 4.32 5.05 -14.58
C TYR A 78 5.64 4.48 -14.03
N GLN A 79 5.60 3.90 -12.84
CA GLN A 79 6.77 3.35 -12.15
C GLN A 79 6.88 1.83 -12.29
N GLY A 80 5.81 1.15 -12.66
CA GLY A 80 5.78 -0.31 -12.81
C GLY A 80 4.78 -1.00 -11.90
N VAL A 81 4.98 -2.31 -11.77
CA VAL A 81 4.20 -3.20 -10.91
C VAL A 81 4.98 -3.45 -9.63
N LYS A 82 4.32 -3.31 -8.48
CA LYS A 82 4.88 -3.53 -7.14
C LYS A 82 4.11 -4.62 -6.41
N ASN A 83 4.74 -5.26 -5.44
CA ASN A 83 4.05 -6.19 -4.57
C ASN A 83 2.96 -5.46 -3.77
N PHE A 84 1.92 -6.19 -3.38
CA PHE A 84 0.76 -5.63 -2.68
C PHE A 84 1.09 -4.96 -1.34
N ASP A 85 2.18 -5.39 -0.70
CA ASP A 85 2.72 -4.93 0.59
C ASP A 85 3.78 -3.83 0.44
N HIS A 86 4.07 -3.36 -0.78
CA HIS A 86 5.16 -2.41 -1.03
C HIS A 86 5.03 -1.11 -0.23
N PHE A 87 3.81 -0.67 0.04
CA PHE A 87 3.51 0.57 0.76
C PHE A 87 3.13 0.32 2.22
N ASP A 88 3.57 -0.79 2.80
CA ASP A 88 3.46 -1.00 4.22
C ASP A 88 4.48 -0.13 4.97
N ASN A 89 4.06 0.36 6.14
CA ASN A 89 4.89 1.21 6.96
C ASN A 89 6.16 0.47 7.40
N THR A 90 7.31 1.09 7.16
CA THR A 90 8.60 0.58 7.61
C THR A 90 9.15 1.43 8.75
N LYS A 91 10.32 1.06 9.27
CA LYS A 91 11.05 1.89 10.25
C LYS A 91 11.50 3.23 9.67
N LEU A 92 11.75 3.29 8.36
CA LEU A 92 12.28 4.47 7.67
C LEU A 92 11.19 5.28 6.97
N PHE A 93 10.16 4.62 6.46
CA PHE A 93 9.13 5.26 5.65
C PHE A 93 7.75 5.04 6.25
N LYS A 94 6.92 6.07 6.21
CA LYS A 94 5.50 6.02 6.48
C LYS A 94 4.75 6.40 5.22
N TYR A 95 3.66 5.71 4.94
CA TYR A 95 2.76 6.05 3.84
C TYR A 95 1.46 6.58 4.42
N GLU A 96 0.93 7.64 3.83
CA GLU A 96 -0.34 8.26 4.23
C GLU A 96 -1.18 8.55 2.99
N SER A 97 -2.50 8.39 3.10
CA SER A 97 -3.41 8.75 2.02
C SER A 97 -3.43 10.26 1.78
N VAL A 98 -3.47 10.65 0.51
CA VAL A 98 -3.56 12.05 0.07
C VAL A 98 -4.49 12.16 -1.13
N ASP A 99 -4.98 13.37 -1.37
CA ASP A 99 -5.65 13.67 -2.63
C ASP A 99 -4.67 13.57 -3.80
N CYS A 100 -5.10 12.94 -4.89
CA CYS A 100 -4.28 12.82 -6.08
C CYS A 100 -4.05 14.19 -6.71
N PRO A 101 -2.80 14.66 -6.82
CA PRO A 101 -2.53 15.90 -7.53
C PRO A 101 -2.96 15.77 -8.99
N ASP A 102 -3.60 16.83 -9.49
CA ASP A 102 -4.11 16.92 -10.86
C ASP A 102 -3.31 17.91 -11.72
N GLY A 103 -2.29 18.55 -11.13
CA GLY A 103 -1.43 19.52 -11.80
C GLY A 103 -2.06 20.89 -12.01
N SER A 104 -3.28 21.10 -11.50
CA SER A 104 -4.00 22.38 -11.57
C SER A 104 -3.51 23.40 -10.54
N ASP A 105 -2.75 22.95 -9.53
CA ASP A 105 -2.12 23.75 -8.46
C ASP A 105 -1.05 24.76 -8.92
N LYS A 106 -1.06 25.18 -10.19
CA LYS A 106 -0.26 26.34 -10.64
C LYS A 106 -0.67 27.66 -9.95
N ASN A 107 -1.73 27.65 -9.13
CA ASN A 107 -2.29 28.83 -8.45
C ASN A 107 -2.63 28.63 -6.96
N ILE A 108 -1.98 27.72 -6.22
CA ILE A 108 -1.94 27.91 -4.75
C ILE A 108 -0.92 29.01 -4.49
N GLY A 109 -1.46 30.23 -4.55
CA GLY A 109 -0.75 31.48 -4.60
C GLY A 109 0.21 31.68 -3.43
N ILE A 110 1.16 32.57 -3.72
CA ILE A 110 2.17 33.18 -2.85
C ILE A 110 1.69 33.47 -1.40
N THR A 111 0.38 33.56 -1.16
CA THR A 111 -0.27 33.76 0.14
C THR A 111 0.02 32.67 1.18
N ASP A 112 0.15 31.39 0.82
CA ASP A 112 0.49 30.34 1.81
C ASP A 112 1.99 30.29 2.14
N ARG A 113 2.85 30.79 1.23
CA ARG A 113 4.28 30.97 1.52
C ARG A 113 4.55 32.16 2.43
N LEU A 114 3.70 33.20 2.39
CA LEU A 114 3.86 34.40 3.21
C LEU A 114 3.51 34.17 4.69
N LYS A 115 2.59 33.25 5.02
CA LYS A 115 2.26 32.91 6.42
C LYS A 115 3.40 32.25 7.22
N LYS A 116 4.46 31.78 6.55
CA LYS A 116 5.68 31.25 7.20
C LYS A 116 6.79 32.29 7.42
N ILE A 117 6.62 33.53 6.96
CA ILE A 117 7.63 34.61 7.08
C ILE A 117 7.12 35.72 8.01
N ASP A 118 6.40 35.36 9.07
CA ASP A 118 6.17 36.26 10.20
C ASP A 118 6.90 35.66 11.42
N ILE A 119 8.13 36.11 11.62
CA ILE A 119 8.91 36.09 12.87
C ILE A 119 9.39 37.52 13.10
#